data_AF-A0A6A6EZQ0-F1
#
_entry.id   AF-A0A6A6EZQ0-F1
#
_cell.length_a   1.000
_cell.length_b   1.000
_cell.length_c   1.000
_cell.angle_alpha   90.00
_cell.angle_beta   90.00
_cell.angle_gamma   90.00
#
_symmetry.space_group_name_H-M   'P 1'
#
loop_
_entity.id
_entity.type
_entity.pdbx_description
1 polymer ?
#
loop_
_entity_poly.entity_id
_entity_poly.type
_entity_poly.pdbx_seq_one_letter_code
_entity_poly.pdbx_strand_id
1 'polypeptide(L)'
;MDLVLKVLDPIVLDSAYERVKSSLQSRACEQFDDQVDIFSSSVGNITLATNTRLCDLVSHSKIWESNDVRRQSISIFIFTLVSSFSLYLILGRICYRTNFDTRWRTEPKFHKYQVREEITQSLTTLFWLNVFTVPIFLGQIYGYARIYAFGEASLIYETLQYPLFILFSDAGMYWLHRMFHVPVLFRWMHKHHHYYVVPTPFAAYAFHLIPYIISLPIYAFSYILPMSNVAQLVVFIWTFAWTFFVRECLLFCSSLCFR
;
A
#
# COMPACT_ATOMS: atom_id res chain seq x y z
N MET A 1 8.40 7.95 0.92
CA MET A 1 8.84 6.75 0.17
C MET A 1 10.22 6.89 -0.44
N ASP A 2 10.67 8.10 -0.81
CA ASP A 2 12.06 8.33 -1.25
C ASP A 2 13.11 7.77 -0.27
N LEU A 3 12.98 8.07 1.04
CA LEU A 3 13.85 7.53 2.08
C LEU A 3 13.88 5.98 2.10
N VAL A 4 12.74 5.35 1.84
CA VAL A 4 12.62 3.89 1.81
C VAL A 4 13.36 3.32 0.61
N LEU A 5 13.17 3.89 -0.58
CA LEU A 5 13.88 3.46 -1.79
C LEU A 5 15.39 3.64 -1.64
N LYS A 6 15.85 4.79 -1.13
CA LYS A 6 17.27 5.06 -0.86
C LYS A 6 17.93 4.02 0.04
N VAL A 7 17.18 3.46 0.99
CA VAL A 7 17.68 2.40 1.87
C VAL A 7 17.56 1.01 1.22
N LEU A 8 16.43 0.72 0.57
CA LEU A 8 16.15 -0.62 0.03
C LEU A 8 16.88 -0.91 -1.28
N ASP A 9 17.15 0.10 -2.11
CA ASP A 9 17.83 -0.05 -3.40
C ASP A 9 19.18 -0.77 -3.26
N PRO A 10 20.16 -0.24 -2.51
CA PRO A 10 21.48 -0.87 -2.43
C PRO A 10 21.49 -2.20 -1.66
N ILE A 11 20.52 -2.42 -0.76
CA ILE A 11 20.51 -3.61 0.12
C ILE A 11 19.80 -4.79 -0.56
N VAL A 12 18.66 -4.53 -1.21
CA VAL A 12 17.75 -5.58 -1.66
C VAL A 12 17.36 -5.41 -3.13
N LEU A 13 16.90 -4.22 -3.54
CA LEU A 13 16.26 -4.07 -4.84
C LEU A 13 17.27 -4.17 -5.97
N ASP A 14 18.44 -3.56 -5.90
CA ASP A 14 19.46 -3.66 -6.96
C ASP A 14 19.85 -5.12 -7.21
N SER A 15 20.09 -5.91 -6.16
CA SER A 15 20.37 -7.34 -6.32
C SER A 15 19.19 -8.11 -6.90
N ALA A 16 17.95 -7.80 -6.49
CA ALA A 16 16.75 -8.46 -7.00
C ALA A 16 16.53 -8.14 -8.50
N TYR A 17 16.63 -6.88 -8.89
CA TYR A 17 16.48 -6.44 -10.28
C TYR A 17 17.59 -7.01 -11.17
N GLU A 18 18.86 -7.06 -10.71
CA GLU A 18 19.95 -7.67 -11.48
C GLU A 18 19.80 -9.20 -11.63
N ARG A 19 19.27 -9.91 -10.62
CA ARG A 19 18.92 -11.34 -10.77
C ARG A 19 17.82 -11.57 -11.79
N VAL A 20 16.80 -10.71 -11.81
CA VAL A 20 15.72 -10.79 -12.80
C VAL A 20 16.25 -10.46 -14.19
N LYS A 21 17.07 -9.40 -14.31
CA LYS A 21 17.73 -8.99 -15.55
C LYS A 21 18.59 -10.10 -16.13
N SER A 22 19.52 -10.65 -15.35
CA SER A 22 20.39 -11.75 -15.78
C SER A 22 19.59 -12.99 -16.19
N SER A 23 18.55 -13.37 -15.43
CA SER A 23 17.69 -14.50 -15.79
C SER A 23 16.87 -14.28 -17.06
N LEU A 24 16.46 -13.04 -17.36
CA LEU A 24 15.77 -12.70 -18.60
C LEU A 24 16.75 -12.62 -19.77
N GLN A 25 17.95 -12.08 -19.55
CA GLN A 25 19.01 -12.03 -20.55
C GLN A 25 19.45 -13.43 -20.94
N SER A 26 19.66 -14.35 -19.99
CA SER A 26 20.02 -15.73 -20.34
C SER A 26 18.97 -16.35 -21.25
N ARG A 27 17.67 -16.24 -20.91
CA ARG A 27 16.59 -16.81 -21.72
C ARG A 27 16.39 -16.12 -23.07
N ALA A 28 16.56 -14.80 -23.13
CA ALA A 28 16.34 -14.01 -24.34
C ALA A 28 17.54 -14.06 -25.30
N CYS A 29 18.75 -14.32 -24.78
CA CYS A 29 20.00 -14.25 -25.52
C CYS A 29 20.69 -15.63 -25.70
N GLU A 30 20.23 -16.72 -25.05
CA GLU A 30 20.76 -18.08 -25.24
C GLU A 30 20.56 -18.63 -26.66
N GLN A 31 19.57 -18.14 -27.41
CA GLN A 31 19.24 -18.68 -28.73
C GLN A 31 20.16 -18.19 -29.86
N PHE A 32 21.37 -17.74 -29.51
CA PHE A 32 22.38 -17.24 -30.43
C PHE A 32 23.48 -18.27 -30.77
N ASP A 33 23.64 -19.36 -30.01
CA ASP A 33 24.82 -20.23 -30.17
C ASP A 33 24.56 -21.53 -30.98
N ASP A 34 23.30 -21.97 -31.13
CA ASP A 34 22.99 -23.33 -31.64
C ASP A 34 22.22 -23.40 -32.99
N GLN A 35 22.11 -22.32 -33.78
CA GLN A 35 21.55 -22.41 -35.13
C GLN A 35 22.48 -21.86 -36.22
N VAL A 36 23.61 -22.54 -36.40
CA VAL A 36 24.18 -22.75 -37.73
C VAL A 36 23.67 -24.11 -38.22
N ASP A 37 22.39 -24.19 -38.60
CA ASP A 37 21.92 -25.31 -39.41
C ASP A 37 21.00 -24.84 -40.52
N ILE A 38 21.37 -25.29 -41.72
CA ILE A 38 20.97 -24.80 -43.02
C ILE A 38 19.58 -25.39 -43.36
N PHE A 39 18.46 -24.71 -43.07
CA PHE A 39 17.20 -24.83 -43.84
C PHE A 39 16.11 -23.80 -43.47
N SER A 40 15.46 -23.22 -44.49
CA SER A 40 14.31 -22.27 -44.48
C SER A 40 14.61 -20.78 -44.21
N SER A 41 14.98 -20.07 -45.28
CA SER A 41 15.50 -18.70 -45.32
C SER A 41 14.48 -17.55 -45.17
N SER A 42 13.23 -17.80 -44.75
CA SER A 42 12.29 -16.71 -44.39
C SER A 42 11.88 -16.75 -42.92
N VAL A 43 11.57 -17.93 -42.38
CA VAL A 43 11.12 -18.08 -40.99
C VAL A 43 12.29 -17.97 -40.00
N GLY A 44 13.44 -18.58 -40.32
CA GLY A 44 14.65 -18.49 -39.47
C GLY A 44 15.19 -17.07 -39.31
N ASN A 45 15.11 -16.27 -40.39
CA ASN A 45 15.52 -14.86 -40.37
C ASN A 45 14.58 -14.00 -39.52
N ILE A 46 13.27 -14.30 -39.52
CA ILE A 46 12.28 -13.60 -38.69
C ILE A 46 12.50 -13.93 -37.21
N THR A 47 12.67 -15.21 -36.86
CA THR A 47 12.90 -15.65 -35.48
C THR A 47 14.21 -15.11 -34.91
N LEU A 48 15.27 -15.09 -35.73
CA LEU A 48 16.57 -14.53 -35.34
C LEU A 48 16.49 -13.01 -35.11
N ALA A 49 15.83 -12.28 -36.02
CA ALA A 49 15.63 -10.84 -35.88
C ALA A 49 14.77 -10.48 -34.66
N THR A 50 13.73 -11.26 -34.36
CA THR A 50 12.90 -11.05 -33.16
C THR A 50 13.66 -11.34 -31.87
N ASN A 51 14.49 -12.38 -31.83
CA ASN A 51 15.30 -12.72 -30.66
C ASN A 51 16.40 -11.68 -30.40
N THR A 52 17.05 -11.19 -31.46
CA THR A 52 18.03 -10.09 -31.38
C THR A 52 17.40 -8.85 -30.78
N ARG A 53 16.20 -8.47 -31.29
CA ARG A 53 15.46 -7.31 -30.78
C ARG A 53 15.00 -7.51 -29.34
N LEU A 54 14.59 -8.72 -28.96
CA LEU A 54 14.17 -9.03 -27.60
C LEU A 54 15.36 -8.93 -26.62
N CYS A 55 16.51 -9.52 -26.97
CA CYS A 55 17.73 -9.46 -26.17
C CYS A 55 18.22 -8.01 -26.00
N ASP A 56 18.16 -7.19 -27.05
CA ASP A 56 18.51 -5.77 -27.00
C ASP A 56 17.54 -4.97 -26.11
N LEU A 57 16.23 -5.18 -26.28
CA LEU A 57 15.20 -4.56 -25.44
C LEU A 57 15.36 -4.93 -23.96
N VAL A 58 15.64 -6.19 -23.65
CA VAL A 58 15.86 -6.65 -22.27
C VAL A 58 17.15 -6.04 -21.71
N SER A 59 18.23 -6.01 -22.47
CA SER A 59 19.54 -5.57 -21.97
C SER A 59 19.60 -4.06 -21.71
N HIS A 60 19.01 -3.26 -22.61
CA HIS A 60 19.07 -1.79 -22.57
C HIS A 60 17.78 -1.13 -22.03
N SER A 61 16.86 -1.91 -21.44
CA SER A 61 15.66 -1.33 -20.86
C SER A 61 15.99 -0.42 -19.68
N LYS A 62 15.44 0.80 -19.69
CA LYS A 62 15.54 1.74 -18.57
C LYS A 62 14.94 1.22 -17.26
N ILE A 63 14.10 0.16 -17.30
CA ILE A 63 13.48 -0.42 -16.10
C ILE A 63 14.50 -0.96 -15.08
N TRP A 64 15.77 -1.14 -15.48
CA TRP A 64 16.83 -1.55 -14.57
C TRP A 64 17.40 -0.38 -13.76
N GLU A 65 17.29 0.85 -14.28
CA GLU A 65 17.79 2.06 -13.61
C GLU A 65 16.92 2.40 -12.39
N SER A 66 17.54 2.72 -11.25
CA SER A 66 16.85 3.00 -9.98
C SER A 66 15.97 4.25 -10.01
N ASN A 67 16.21 5.16 -10.95
CA ASN A 67 15.44 6.38 -11.17
C ASN A 67 14.25 6.19 -12.15
N ASP A 68 14.10 5.02 -12.78
CA ASP A 68 13.01 4.76 -13.71
C ASP A 68 11.68 4.62 -12.96
N VAL A 69 10.67 5.37 -13.43
CA VAL A 69 9.35 5.43 -12.80
C VAL A 69 8.69 4.05 -12.66
N ARG A 70 8.91 3.13 -13.59
CA ARG A 70 8.29 1.80 -13.56
C ARG A 70 8.95 0.95 -12.50
N ARG A 71 10.29 0.98 -12.40
CA ARG A 71 11.03 0.32 -11.32
C ARG A 71 10.59 0.83 -9.96
N GLN A 72 10.52 2.15 -9.79
CA GLN A 72 10.06 2.76 -8.54
C GLN A 72 8.60 2.37 -8.23
N SER A 73 7.71 2.41 -9.21
CA SER A 73 6.30 2.02 -9.06
C SER A 73 6.18 0.58 -8.56
N ILE A 74 6.87 -0.37 -9.22
CA ILE A 74 6.85 -1.79 -8.87
C ILE A 74 7.47 -2.01 -7.48
N SER A 75 8.61 -1.38 -7.21
CA SER A 75 9.32 -1.51 -5.94
C SER A 75 8.49 -1.00 -4.77
N ILE A 76 7.92 0.20 -4.90
CA ILE A 76 7.03 0.78 -3.89
C ILE A 76 5.82 -0.13 -3.69
N PHE A 77 5.15 -0.54 -4.78
CA PHE A 77 3.98 -1.40 -4.71
C PHE A 77 4.26 -2.70 -3.97
N ILE A 78 5.33 -3.43 -4.34
CA ILE A 78 5.69 -4.69 -3.70
C ILE A 78 6.04 -4.45 -2.22
N PHE A 79 6.85 -3.44 -1.93
CA PHE A 79 7.26 -3.13 -0.57
C PHE A 79 6.05 -2.80 0.33
N THR A 80 5.17 -1.91 -0.12
CA THR A 80 4.02 -1.48 0.68
C THR A 80 2.97 -2.59 0.76
N LEU A 81 2.79 -3.40 -0.28
CA LEU A 81 1.89 -4.56 -0.27
C LEU A 81 2.35 -5.60 0.75
N VAL A 82 3.61 -6.03 0.68
CA VAL A 82 4.16 -7.02 1.62
C VAL A 82 4.11 -6.48 3.05
N SER A 83 4.56 -5.25 3.26
CA SER A 83 4.55 -4.62 4.59
C SER A 83 3.13 -4.50 5.16
N SER A 84 2.17 -4.03 4.37
CA SER A 84 0.78 -3.89 4.82
C SER A 84 0.11 -5.23 5.10
N PHE A 85 0.34 -6.25 4.27
CA PHE A 85 -0.19 -7.60 4.51
C PHE A 85 0.39 -8.21 5.79
N SER A 86 1.71 -8.12 5.96
CA SER A 86 2.40 -8.61 7.15
C SER A 86 1.92 -7.90 8.41
N LEU A 87 1.90 -6.56 8.43
CA LEU A 87 1.44 -5.78 9.58
C LEU A 87 -0.04 -6.06 9.88
N TYR A 88 -0.89 -6.15 8.86
CA TYR A 88 -2.30 -6.47 9.02
C TYR A 88 -2.51 -7.84 9.69
N LEU A 89 -1.81 -8.88 9.22
CA LEU A 89 -1.95 -10.23 9.78
C LEU A 89 -1.36 -10.32 11.19
N ILE A 90 -0.23 -9.66 11.46
CA ILE A 90 0.43 -9.64 12.78
C ILE A 90 -0.44 -8.89 13.79
N LEU A 91 -0.79 -7.64 13.51
CA LEU A 91 -1.59 -6.81 14.42
C LEU A 91 -3.00 -7.39 14.58
N GLY A 92 -3.63 -7.80 13.48
CA GLY A 92 -4.94 -8.45 13.51
C GLY A 92 -4.92 -9.71 14.39
N ARG A 93 -3.87 -10.54 14.31
CA ARG A 93 -3.73 -11.72 15.17
C ARG A 93 -3.49 -11.38 16.64
N ILE A 94 -2.67 -10.36 16.93
CA ILE A 94 -2.42 -9.89 18.30
C ILE A 94 -3.73 -9.40 18.91
N CYS A 95 -4.38 -8.42 18.27
CA CYS A 95 -5.67 -7.86 18.66
C CYS A 95 -6.76 -8.92 18.81
N TYR A 96 -6.83 -9.89 17.89
CA TYR A 96 -7.77 -10.99 17.98
C TYR A 96 -7.57 -11.85 19.23
N ARG A 97 -6.33 -12.02 19.69
CA ARG A 97 -6.03 -12.83 20.87
C ARG A 97 -6.20 -12.05 22.18
N THR A 98 -5.88 -10.76 22.18
CA THR A 98 -5.89 -9.94 23.39
C THR A 98 -7.25 -9.33 23.69
N ASN A 99 -8.01 -8.94 22.65
CA ASN A 99 -9.15 -8.05 22.80
C ASN A 99 -10.48 -8.62 22.31
N PHE A 100 -10.48 -9.67 21.47
CA PHE A 100 -11.72 -10.26 20.98
C PHE A 100 -12.27 -11.34 21.93
N ASP A 101 -13.40 -11.06 22.58
CA ASP A 101 -14.12 -12.06 23.39
C ASP A 101 -14.82 -13.08 22.47
N THR A 102 -14.50 -14.36 22.63
CA THR A 102 -15.07 -15.43 21.81
C THR A 102 -16.57 -15.63 22.02
N ARG A 103 -17.13 -15.10 23.13
CA ARG A 103 -18.59 -15.09 23.37
C ARG A 103 -19.36 -14.34 22.28
N TRP A 104 -18.77 -13.33 21.66
CA TRP A 104 -19.40 -12.60 20.55
C TRP A 104 -19.75 -13.49 19.35
N ARG A 105 -19.13 -14.67 19.23
CA ARG A 105 -19.45 -15.64 18.16
C ARG A 105 -20.83 -16.27 18.31
N THR A 106 -21.45 -16.20 19.49
CA THR A 106 -22.81 -16.71 19.72
C THR A 106 -23.90 -15.70 19.39
N GLU A 107 -23.52 -14.44 19.10
CA GLU A 107 -24.50 -13.42 18.72
C GLU A 107 -25.20 -13.78 17.40
N PRO A 108 -26.53 -13.57 17.29
CA PRO A 108 -27.28 -13.87 16.06
C PRO A 108 -26.75 -13.15 14.81
N LYS A 109 -26.09 -12.01 15.00
CA LYS A 109 -25.51 -11.18 13.93
C LYS A 109 -24.08 -11.59 13.54
N PHE A 110 -23.51 -12.61 14.17
CA PHE A 110 -22.18 -13.12 13.85
C PHE A 110 -22.27 -14.19 12.75
N HIS A 111 -21.57 -14.00 11.63
CA HIS A 111 -21.65 -14.91 10.49
C HIS A 111 -20.76 -16.16 10.67
N LYS A 112 -21.21 -17.31 10.17
CA LYS A 112 -20.51 -18.62 10.32
C LYS A 112 -19.06 -18.64 9.81
N TYR A 113 -18.74 -17.82 8.82
CA TYR A 113 -17.39 -17.70 8.22
C TYR A 113 -16.82 -16.28 8.30
N GLN A 114 -17.34 -15.45 9.21
CA GLN A 114 -17.07 -14.02 9.25
C GLN A 114 -15.57 -13.69 9.26
N VAL A 115 -14.79 -14.37 10.10
CA VAL A 115 -13.33 -14.12 10.20
C VAL A 115 -12.63 -14.34 8.86
N ARG A 116 -13.00 -15.38 8.12
CA ARG A 116 -12.41 -15.66 6.80
C ARG A 116 -12.81 -14.60 5.79
N GLU A 117 -14.07 -14.20 5.79
CA GLU A 117 -14.59 -13.14 4.90
C GLU A 117 -13.92 -11.79 5.19
N GLU A 118 -13.83 -11.41 6.47
CA GLU A 118 -13.13 -10.20 6.92
C GLU A 118 -11.67 -10.20 6.48
N ILE A 119 -10.94 -11.33 6.61
CA ILE A 119 -9.57 -11.46 6.13
C ILE A 119 -9.48 -11.31 4.61
N THR A 120 -10.29 -12.04 3.86
CA THR A 120 -10.27 -11.99 2.39
C THR A 120 -10.61 -10.59 1.89
N GLN A 121 -11.60 -9.94 2.50
CA GLN A 121 -11.99 -8.59 2.13
C GLN A 121 -10.90 -7.58 2.49
N SER A 122 -10.37 -7.62 3.71
CA SER A 122 -9.27 -6.74 4.14
C SER A 122 -8.04 -6.85 3.24
N LEU A 123 -7.61 -8.07 2.89
CA LEU A 123 -6.47 -8.27 1.99
C LEU A 123 -6.75 -7.76 0.57
N THR A 124 -7.97 -7.97 0.06
CA THR A 124 -8.39 -7.43 -1.25
C THR A 124 -8.37 -5.91 -1.24
N THR A 125 -8.87 -5.30 -0.17
CA THR A 125 -8.88 -3.84 -0.01
C THR A 125 -7.47 -3.29 0.11
N LEU A 126 -6.62 -3.89 0.94
CA LEU A 126 -5.22 -3.51 1.07
C LEU A 126 -4.48 -3.61 -0.27
N PHE A 127 -4.73 -4.64 -1.08
CA PHE A 127 -4.16 -4.73 -2.43
C PHE A 127 -4.50 -3.48 -3.26
N TRP A 128 -5.79 -3.16 -3.37
CA TRP A 128 -6.22 -2.00 -4.15
C TRP A 128 -5.74 -0.67 -3.55
N LEU A 129 -5.76 -0.51 -2.23
CA LEU A 129 -5.20 0.66 -1.55
C LEU A 129 -3.73 0.87 -1.94
N ASN A 130 -2.93 -0.19 -1.97
CA ASN A 130 -1.55 -0.10 -2.44
C ASN A 130 -1.48 0.35 -3.92
N VAL A 131 -2.34 -0.17 -4.80
CA VAL A 131 -2.40 0.28 -6.21
C VAL A 131 -2.67 1.80 -6.29
N PHE A 132 -3.63 2.33 -5.54
CA PHE A 132 -4.00 3.76 -5.60
C PHE A 132 -3.06 4.70 -4.86
N THR A 133 -2.30 4.19 -3.88
CA THR A 133 -1.32 4.99 -3.13
C THR A 133 0.02 5.11 -3.85
N VAL A 134 0.37 4.19 -4.76
CA VAL A 134 1.61 4.26 -5.53
C VAL A 134 1.74 5.58 -6.32
N PRO A 135 0.74 6.05 -7.09
CA PRO A 135 0.82 7.35 -7.77
C PRO A 135 1.05 8.53 -6.82
N ILE A 136 0.47 8.47 -5.61
CA ILE A 136 0.68 9.49 -4.58
C ILE A 136 2.15 9.45 -4.11
N PHE A 137 2.69 8.27 -3.82
CA PHE A 137 4.09 8.15 -3.43
C PHE A 137 5.08 8.54 -4.51
N LEU A 138 4.77 8.26 -5.78
CA LEU A 138 5.56 8.77 -6.90
C LEU A 138 5.49 10.29 -6.95
N GLY A 139 4.31 10.88 -6.80
CA GLY A 139 4.15 12.34 -6.71
C GLY A 139 5.03 12.95 -5.61
N GLN A 140 5.13 12.29 -4.46
CA GLN A 140 6.02 12.69 -3.37
C GLN A 140 7.51 12.61 -3.75
N ILE A 141 7.92 11.54 -4.46
CA ILE A 141 9.31 11.33 -4.89
C ILE A 141 9.72 12.35 -5.96
N TYR A 142 8.83 12.65 -6.92
CA TYR A 142 9.08 13.61 -7.99
C TYR A 142 8.91 15.08 -7.56
N GLY A 143 8.74 15.35 -6.26
CA GLY A 143 8.74 16.71 -5.72
C GLY A 143 7.42 17.47 -5.86
N TYR A 144 6.30 16.80 -6.17
CA TYR A 144 4.98 17.44 -6.13
C TYR A 144 4.48 17.70 -4.70
N ALA A 145 5.00 16.95 -3.73
CA ALA A 145 4.75 17.18 -2.31
C ALA A 145 5.83 18.09 -1.70
N ARG A 146 5.47 18.78 -0.62
CA ARG A 146 6.33 19.70 0.13
C ARG A 146 7.17 18.93 1.16
N ILE A 147 7.88 17.89 0.72
CA ILE A 147 8.71 17.07 1.63
C ILE A 147 10.14 17.59 1.61
N TYR A 148 10.70 17.80 2.79
CA TYR A 148 12.05 18.32 2.97
C TYR A 148 12.89 17.33 3.82
N ALA A 149 14.22 17.50 3.86
CA ALA A 149 15.07 16.58 4.63
C ALA A 149 15.01 16.90 6.13
N PHE A 150 14.88 15.87 6.97
CA PHE A 150 14.86 16.05 8.42
C PHE A 150 16.04 16.88 8.92
N GLY A 151 15.74 17.94 9.69
CA GLY A 151 16.73 18.86 10.24
C GLY A 151 16.93 20.16 9.44
N GLU A 152 16.31 20.31 8.27
CA GLU A 152 16.32 21.59 7.53
C GLU A 152 15.36 22.63 8.15
N ALA A 153 14.38 22.20 8.94
CA ALA A 153 13.49 23.08 9.69
C ALA A 153 13.94 23.25 11.14
N SER A 154 13.42 24.27 11.81
CA SER A 154 13.62 24.43 13.25
C SER A 154 13.12 23.20 14.03
N LEU A 155 13.80 22.85 15.13
CA LEU A 155 13.40 21.73 15.99
C LEU A 155 11.94 21.86 16.49
N ILE A 156 11.48 23.10 16.70
CA ILE A 156 10.10 23.41 17.07
C ILE A 156 9.15 22.91 15.97
N TYR A 157 9.43 23.24 14.71
CA TYR A 157 8.61 22.79 13.59
C TYR A 157 8.69 21.28 13.37
N GLU A 158 9.88 20.68 13.51
CA GLU A 158 10.05 19.22 13.42
C GLU A 158 9.20 18.46 14.44
N THR A 159 8.90 19.08 15.59
CA THR A 159 8.01 18.50 16.58
C THR A 159 6.54 18.87 16.33
N LEU A 160 6.27 20.10 15.91
CA LEU A 160 4.92 20.63 15.72
C LEU A 160 4.18 19.98 14.54
N GLN A 161 4.89 19.44 13.55
CA GLN A 161 4.27 18.78 12.40
C GLN A 161 3.42 17.55 12.78
N TYR A 162 3.74 16.82 13.87
CA TYR A 162 2.95 15.65 14.31
C TYR A 162 1.55 16.03 14.84
N PRO A 163 1.41 16.95 15.81
CA PRO A 163 0.08 17.38 16.24
C PRO A 163 -0.66 18.11 15.11
N LEU A 164 0.01 18.88 14.26
CA LEU A 164 -0.61 19.49 13.08
C LEU A 164 -1.15 18.43 12.11
N PHE A 165 -0.36 17.38 11.85
CA PHE A 165 -0.80 16.24 11.05
C PHE A 165 -2.04 15.58 11.64
N ILE A 166 -2.03 15.25 12.94
CA ILE A 166 -3.16 14.60 13.61
C ILE A 166 -4.42 15.47 13.51
N LEU A 167 -4.31 16.77 13.83
CA LEU A 167 -5.44 17.70 13.74
C LEU A 167 -6.00 17.78 12.31
N PHE A 168 -5.11 17.87 11.32
CA PHE A 168 -5.51 17.95 9.91
C PHE A 168 -6.15 16.66 9.41
N SER A 169 -5.48 15.52 9.65
CA SER A 169 -5.94 14.21 9.20
C SER A 169 -7.26 13.84 9.86
N ASP A 170 -7.36 14.00 11.17
CA ASP A 170 -8.56 13.59 11.92
C ASP A 170 -9.74 14.50 11.58
N ALA A 171 -9.53 15.82 11.46
CA ALA A 171 -10.59 16.73 11.02
C ALA A 171 -11.06 16.39 9.60
N GLY A 172 -10.13 16.17 8.66
CA GLY A 172 -10.45 15.80 7.29
C GLY A 172 -11.21 14.48 7.21
N MET A 173 -10.72 13.45 7.91
CA MET A 173 -11.35 12.14 7.98
C MET A 173 -12.73 12.22 8.61
N TYR A 174 -12.90 13.00 9.70
CA TYR A 174 -14.19 13.21 10.36
C TYR A 174 -15.22 13.80 9.40
N TRP A 175 -14.87 14.89 8.70
CA TRP A 175 -15.81 15.54 7.79
C TRP A 175 -16.15 14.67 6.59
N LEU A 176 -15.16 13.98 5.99
CA LEU A 176 -15.40 13.05 4.89
C LEU A 176 -16.26 11.86 5.34
N HIS A 177 -15.98 11.31 6.52
CA HIS A 177 -16.79 10.25 7.09
C HIS A 177 -18.24 10.72 7.33
N ARG A 178 -18.43 11.90 7.92
CA ARG A 178 -19.76 12.51 8.13
C ARG A 178 -20.49 12.72 6.80
N MET A 179 -19.80 13.18 5.76
CA MET A 179 -20.38 13.29 4.42
C MET A 179 -20.82 11.93 3.88
N PHE A 180 -20.06 10.86 4.14
CA PHE A 180 -20.38 9.53 3.64
C PHE A 180 -21.60 8.91 4.33
N HIS A 181 -22.04 9.46 5.46
CA HIS A 181 -23.31 9.13 6.11
C HIS A 181 -24.53 9.85 5.51
N VAL A 182 -24.35 10.79 4.56
CA VAL A 182 -25.47 11.39 3.81
C VAL A 182 -26.20 10.28 3.02
N PRO A 183 -27.54 10.21 2.99
CA PRO A 183 -28.29 9.03 2.53
C PRO A 183 -27.96 8.51 1.12
N VAL A 184 -27.56 9.39 0.20
CA VAL A 184 -27.11 9.01 -1.14
C VAL A 184 -25.74 8.35 -1.04
N LEU A 185 -24.74 9.04 -0.47
CA LEU A 185 -23.38 8.53 -0.34
C LEU A 185 -23.32 7.27 0.54
N PHE A 186 -24.15 7.19 1.58
CA PHE A 186 -24.21 6.02 2.46
C PHE A 186 -24.57 4.76 1.67
N ARG A 187 -25.64 4.80 0.87
CA ARG A 187 -26.11 3.65 0.08
C ARG A 187 -25.05 3.16 -0.91
N TRP A 188 -24.33 4.09 -1.54
CA TRP A 188 -23.34 3.77 -2.58
C TRP A 188 -21.95 3.42 -2.02
N MET A 189 -21.54 4.06 -0.92
CA MET A 189 -20.13 4.11 -0.51
C MET A 189 -19.90 3.52 0.88
N HIS A 190 -20.85 3.65 1.81
CA HIS A 190 -20.59 3.38 3.23
C HIS A 190 -21.39 2.21 3.83
N LYS A 191 -22.50 1.81 3.21
CA LYS A 191 -23.35 0.70 3.68
C LYS A 191 -22.55 -0.59 3.88
N HIS A 192 -21.67 -0.92 2.94
CA HIS A 192 -20.87 -2.15 3.01
C HIS A 192 -19.82 -2.11 4.12
N HIS A 193 -19.31 -0.93 4.47
CA HIS A 193 -18.39 -0.78 5.61
C HIS A 193 -19.07 -1.17 6.94
N HIS A 194 -20.38 -1.00 7.04
CA HIS A 194 -21.18 -1.38 8.20
C HIS A 194 -21.81 -2.78 8.09
N TYR A 195 -21.35 -3.61 7.15
CA TYR A 195 -21.88 -4.97 6.99
C TYR A 195 -21.64 -5.84 8.23
N TYR A 196 -20.43 -5.80 8.79
CA TYR A 196 -20.08 -6.53 10.01
C TYR A 196 -20.52 -5.75 11.25
N VAL A 197 -21.67 -6.12 11.81
CA VAL A 197 -22.23 -5.47 13.02
C VAL A 197 -21.44 -5.85 14.28
N VAL A 198 -20.95 -7.09 14.35
CA VAL A 198 -20.07 -7.58 15.43
C VAL A 198 -18.70 -7.89 14.82
N PRO A 199 -17.92 -6.86 14.43
CA PRO A 199 -16.68 -7.04 13.70
C PRO A 199 -15.62 -7.70 14.57
N THR A 200 -14.80 -8.59 13.99
CA THR A 200 -13.54 -8.98 14.66
C THR A 200 -12.43 -8.00 14.30
N PRO A 201 -11.26 -8.04 14.97
CA PRO A 201 -10.11 -7.20 14.58
C PRO A 201 -9.67 -7.36 13.12
N PHE A 202 -9.99 -8.49 12.48
CA PHE A 202 -9.73 -8.68 11.05
C PHE A 202 -10.65 -7.85 10.13
N ALA A 203 -11.73 -7.26 10.65
CA ALA A 203 -12.57 -6.31 9.91
C ALA A 203 -11.91 -4.92 9.74
N ALA A 204 -10.70 -4.69 10.29
CA ALA A 204 -10.04 -3.38 10.30
C ALA A 204 -10.03 -2.70 8.91
N TYR A 205 -9.74 -3.49 7.87
CA TYR A 205 -9.68 -3.06 6.47
C TYR A 205 -10.79 -3.68 5.59
N ALA A 206 -11.82 -4.29 6.20
CA ALA A 206 -12.88 -4.99 5.49
C ALA A 206 -13.95 -3.99 4.98
N PHE A 207 -13.56 -3.16 4.03
CA PHE A 207 -14.43 -2.17 3.39
C PHE A 207 -14.16 -2.12 1.88
N HIS A 208 -15.13 -1.68 1.07
CA HIS A 208 -14.91 -1.55 -0.38
C HIS A 208 -13.97 -0.39 -0.72
N LEU A 209 -13.46 -0.37 -1.94
CA LEU A 209 -12.47 0.61 -2.39
C LEU A 209 -12.90 2.07 -2.22
N ILE A 210 -14.18 2.40 -2.44
CA ILE A 210 -14.67 3.79 -2.46
C ILE A 210 -14.43 4.53 -1.11
N PRO A 211 -14.67 3.92 0.05
CA PRO A 211 -14.24 4.42 1.35
C PRO A 211 -12.78 4.88 1.48
N TYR A 212 -11.88 4.47 0.57
CA TYR A 212 -10.50 4.96 0.52
C TYR A 212 -10.43 6.49 0.52
N ILE A 213 -11.40 7.17 -0.12
CA ILE A 213 -11.47 8.64 -0.16
C ILE A 213 -11.39 9.25 1.24
N ILE A 214 -11.97 8.60 2.26
CA ILE A 214 -11.92 9.07 3.64
C ILE A 214 -10.46 9.17 4.13
N SER A 215 -9.55 8.31 3.65
CA SER A 215 -8.13 8.31 4.02
C SER A 215 -7.26 9.33 3.28
N LEU A 216 -7.76 10.00 2.24
CA LEU A 216 -6.98 10.98 1.47
C LEU A 216 -6.38 12.13 2.31
N PRO A 217 -7.01 12.65 3.38
CA PRO A 217 -6.40 13.66 4.24
C PRO A 217 -5.03 13.27 4.80
N ILE A 218 -4.81 11.99 5.09
CA ILE A 218 -3.51 11.47 5.56
C ILE A 218 -2.40 11.76 4.54
N TYR A 219 -2.70 11.54 3.25
CA TYR A 219 -1.75 11.76 2.17
C TYR A 219 -1.66 13.23 1.77
N ALA A 220 -2.79 13.96 1.82
CA ALA A 220 -2.88 15.36 1.40
C ALA A 220 -2.04 16.29 2.25
N PHE A 221 -1.80 15.94 3.53
CA PHE A 221 -1.02 16.78 4.45
C PHE A 221 0.33 17.20 3.84
N SER A 222 1.12 16.25 3.33
CA SER A 222 2.44 16.54 2.74
C SER A 222 2.39 17.39 1.47
N TYR A 223 1.24 17.49 0.81
CA TYR A 223 1.08 18.34 -0.38
C TYR A 223 0.68 19.77 -0.03
N ILE A 224 0.01 19.96 1.11
CA ILE A 224 -0.51 21.24 1.55
C ILE A 224 0.49 21.93 2.48
N LEU A 225 1.02 21.20 3.47
CA LEU A 225 1.95 21.69 4.47
C LEU A 225 3.31 20.99 4.33
N PRO A 226 4.42 21.72 4.58
CA PRO A 226 5.73 21.12 4.50
C PRO A 226 5.94 20.11 5.64
N MET A 227 6.55 18.97 5.34
CA MET A 227 6.78 17.89 6.30
C MET A 227 8.14 17.26 6.07
N SER A 228 8.85 16.87 7.14
CA SER A 228 10.13 16.19 6.96
C SER A 228 9.94 14.76 6.44
N ASN A 229 10.91 14.28 5.68
CA ASN A 229 10.91 12.92 5.14
C ASN A 229 10.80 11.82 6.23
N VAL A 230 11.38 12.06 7.41
CA VAL A 230 11.27 11.19 8.59
C VAL A 230 9.86 11.23 9.16
N ALA A 231 9.32 12.42 9.40
CA ALA A 231 7.97 12.54 9.95
C ALA A 231 6.94 11.89 9.02
N GLN A 232 7.06 12.11 7.70
CA GLN A 232 6.20 11.47 6.70
C GLN A 232 6.20 9.95 6.81
N LEU A 233 7.37 9.33 7.04
CA LEU A 233 7.48 7.88 7.22
C LEU A 233 6.86 7.43 8.55
N VAL A 234 7.13 8.15 9.64
CA VAL A 234 6.58 7.86 10.98
C VAL A 234 5.06 7.91 10.96
N VAL A 235 4.47 8.98 10.42
CA VAL A 235 3.00 9.10 10.36
C VAL A 235 2.38 8.06 9.45
N PHE A 236 3.01 7.70 8.32
CA PHE A 236 2.51 6.64 7.46
C PHE A 236 2.44 5.28 8.17
N ILE A 237 3.49 4.89 8.88
CA ILE A 237 3.53 3.65 9.66
C ILE A 237 2.53 3.71 10.82
N TRP A 238 2.51 4.83 11.55
CA TRP A 238 1.60 5.03 12.68
C TRP A 238 0.14 4.95 12.24
N THR A 239 -0.25 5.66 11.18
CA THR A 239 -1.64 5.66 10.68
C THR A 239 -2.09 4.26 10.25
N PHE A 240 -1.20 3.44 9.67
CA PHE A 240 -1.53 2.06 9.35
C PHE A 240 -1.89 1.24 10.60
N ALA A 241 -1.09 1.39 11.67
CA ALA A 241 -1.32 0.70 12.95
C ALA A 241 -2.53 1.26 13.70
N TRP A 242 -2.73 2.58 13.66
CA TRP A 242 -3.81 3.31 14.31
C TRP A 242 -5.20 2.78 13.95
N THR A 243 -5.40 2.31 12.72
CA THR A 243 -6.66 1.69 12.27
C THR A 243 -7.11 0.52 13.15
N PHE A 244 -6.18 -0.23 13.73
CA PHE A 244 -6.51 -1.30 14.68
C PHE A 244 -6.93 -0.73 16.04
N PHE A 245 -6.24 0.30 16.55
CA PHE A 245 -6.52 0.89 17.86
C PHE A 245 -7.86 1.65 17.92
N VAL A 246 -8.24 2.37 16.86
CA VAL A 246 -9.51 3.12 16.85
C VAL A 246 -10.73 2.21 16.97
N ARG A 247 -10.70 1.05 16.29
CA ARG A 247 -11.82 0.11 16.32
C ARG A 247 -11.95 -0.60 17.67
N GLU A 248 -10.84 -0.84 18.35
CA GLU A 248 -10.86 -1.38 19.70
C GLU A 248 -11.41 -0.37 20.72
N CYS A 249 -11.08 0.91 20.56
CA CYS A 249 -11.62 1.98 21.40
C CYS A 249 -13.14 2.16 21.19
N LEU A 250 -13.63 2.01 19.95
CA LEU A 250 -15.07 2.03 19.65
C LEU A 250 -15.81 0.78 20.15
N LEU A 251 -15.19 -0.39 20.14
CA LEU A 251 -15.76 -1.60 20.77
C LEU A 251 -15.86 -1.41 22.30
N PHE A 252 -14.86 -0.81 22.95
CA PHE A 252 -14.92 -0.43 24.37
C PHE A 252 -15.97 0.65 24.68
N CYS A 253 -16.22 1.57 23.76
CA CYS A 253 -17.25 2.59 23.94
C CYS A 253 -18.66 2.02 23.71
N SER A 254 -18.81 1.03 22.81
CA SER A 254 -20.09 0.37 22.56
C SER A 254 -20.56 -0.54 23.71
N SER A 255 -19.64 -1.10 24.50
CA SER A 255 -19.99 -1.85 25.72
C SER A 255 -20.44 -0.95 26.89
N LEU A 256 -20.16 0.35 26.81
CA LEU A 256 -20.67 1.38 27.73
C LEU A 256 -21.97 2.04 27.22
N CYS A 257 -22.26 1.99 25.92
CA CYS A 257 -23.44 2.61 25.31
C CYS A 257 -24.65 1.67 25.18
N PHE A 258 -24.45 0.36 25.42
CA PHE A 258 -25.52 -0.66 25.48
C PHE A 258 -25.77 -1.20 26.90
N ARG A 259 -25.51 -0.37 27.93
CA ARG A 259 -26.06 -0.55 29.28
C ARG A 259 -27.00 0.58 29.62
#